data_AF-A0A356X5B0-F1
#
_entry.id   AF-A0A356X5B0-F1
#
_cell.length_a   1.000
_cell.length_b   1.000
_cell.length_c   1.000
_cell.angle_alpha   90.00
_cell.angle_beta   90.00
_cell.angle_gamma   90.00
#
_symmetry.space_group_name_H-M   'P 1'
#
loop_
_entity.id
_entity.type
_entity.pdbx_description
1 polymer ?
#
loop_
_entity_poly.entity_id
_entity_poly.type
_entity_poly.pdbx_seq_one_letter_code
_entity_poly.pdbx_strand_id
1 'polypeptide(L)'
;EAEVLKDAVLHYLNDDPAADPQDILVMVPDADEYASLLESVFTRNEPELPVSKIYGKQQAEEHVMVSLLDVLNSSFKPSSVLEIMNLLPVKRSFRFTEEDLDVLEEWIGNSHVHRGIGATFNTIHSWKKGVSQLLSGFSMQPDSLQLYKHLVPESGIDSSESMVLAA
;
A
#
# COMPACT_ATOMS: atom_id res chain seq x y z
N GLU A 1 -5.70 -4.39 -34.30
CA GLU A 1 -6.81 -3.58 -33.76
C GLU A 1 -6.31 -2.45 -32.87
N ALA A 2 -5.52 -2.73 -31.82
CA ALA A 2 -4.96 -1.69 -30.93
C ALA A 2 -4.11 -0.62 -31.64
N GLU A 3 -3.29 -1.00 -32.64
CA GLU A 3 -2.51 -0.03 -33.44
C GLU A 3 -3.42 0.91 -34.26
N VAL A 4 -4.48 0.36 -34.87
CA VAL A 4 -5.46 1.14 -35.63
C VAL A 4 -6.21 2.12 -34.71
N LEU A 5 -6.51 1.70 -33.48
CA LEU A 5 -7.09 2.58 -32.46
C LEU A 5 -6.13 3.72 -32.11
N LYS A 6 -4.85 3.42 -31.89
CA LYS A 6 -3.84 4.45 -31.61
C LYS A 6 -3.74 5.47 -32.74
N ASP A 7 -3.67 5.01 -33.98
CA ASP A 7 -3.61 5.88 -35.14
C ASP A 7 -4.85 6.78 -35.25
N ALA A 8 -6.03 6.24 -34.97
CA ALA A 8 -7.28 7.02 -34.95
C ALA A 8 -7.30 8.08 -33.85
N VAL A 9 -6.82 7.75 -32.64
CA VAL A 9 -6.71 8.70 -31.53
C VAL A 9 -5.72 9.81 -31.87
N LEU A 10 -4.55 9.48 -32.42
CA LEU A 10 -3.55 10.46 -32.84
C LEU A 10 -4.08 11.36 -33.95
N HIS A 11 -4.81 10.81 -34.91
CA HIS A 11 -5.43 11.61 -35.96
C HIS A 11 -6.41 12.63 -35.38
N TYR A 12 -7.28 12.20 -34.47
CA TYR A 12 -8.22 13.09 -33.78
C TYR A 12 -7.53 14.20 -32.99
N LEU A 13 -6.50 13.87 -32.19
CA LEU A 13 -5.76 14.86 -31.40
C LEU A 13 -4.97 15.86 -32.25
N ASN A 14 -4.52 15.46 -33.45
CA ASN A 14 -3.83 16.35 -34.37
C ASN A 14 -4.80 17.30 -35.11
N ASP A 15 -6.03 16.85 -35.37
CA ASP A 15 -7.04 17.63 -36.08
C ASP A 15 -7.70 18.70 -35.18
N ASP A 16 -7.78 18.47 -33.86
CA ASP A 16 -8.32 19.42 -32.89
C ASP A 16 -7.30 19.76 -31.78
N PRO A 17 -6.64 20.95 -31.86
CA PRO A 17 -5.69 21.41 -30.85
C PRO A 17 -6.28 21.63 -29.45
N ALA A 18 -7.61 21.66 -29.29
CA ALA A 18 -8.29 21.79 -28.00
C ALA A 18 -8.60 20.43 -27.35
N ALA A 19 -8.42 19.32 -28.06
CA ALA A 19 -8.70 17.98 -27.54
C ALA A 19 -7.60 17.52 -26.56
N ASP A 20 -8.03 17.03 -25.39
CA ASP A 20 -7.14 16.42 -24.40
C ASP A 20 -7.25 14.88 -24.48
N PRO A 21 -6.14 14.12 -24.48
CA PRO A 21 -6.17 12.67 -24.35
C PRO A 21 -7.01 12.15 -23.17
N GLN A 22 -7.14 12.93 -22.09
CA GLN A 22 -7.95 12.58 -20.92
C GLN A 22 -9.46 12.52 -21.20
N ASP A 23 -9.93 13.15 -22.28
CA ASP A 23 -11.34 13.16 -22.68
C ASP A 23 -11.75 11.92 -23.49
N ILE A 24 -10.82 10.99 -23.73
CA ILE A 24 -11.03 9.81 -24.59
C ILE A 24 -11.26 8.56 -23.72
N LEU A 25 -12.45 7.96 -23.84
CA LEU A 25 -12.78 6.68 -23.20
C LEU A 25 -12.79 5.53 -24.23
N VAL A 26 -11.95 4.52 -24.00
CA VAL A 26 -11.93 3.28 -24.79
C VAL A 26 -12.72 2.21 -24.05
N MET A 27 -13.84 1.77 -24.62
CA MET A 27 -14.63 0.65 -24.09
C MET A 27 -14.26 -0.64 -24.81
N VAL A 28 -13.88 -1.66 -24.05
CA VAL A 28 -13.54 -3.01 -24.54
C VAL A 28 -14.38 -4.07 -23.82
N PRO A 29 -14.61 -5.26 -24.41
CA PRO A 29 -15.43 -6.31 -23.80
C PRO A 29 -14.86 -6.81 -22.46
N ASP A 30 -13.54 -6.95 -22.37
CA ASP A 30 -12.80 -7.30 -21.16
C ASP A 30 -11.57 -6.38 -21.06
N ALA A 31 -11.54 -5.55 -20.02
CA ALA A 31 -10.44 -4.61 -19.83
C ALA A 31 -9.16 -5.27 -19.31
N ASP A 32 -9.22 -6.41 -18.61
CA ASP A 32 -8.05 -7.15 -18.13
C ASP A 32 -7.31 -7.81 -19.29
N GLU A 33 -8.05 -8.45 -20.20
CA GLU A 33 -7.47 -9.11 -21.38
C GLU A 33 -6.76 -8.11 -22.30
N TYR A 34 -7.34 -6.93 -22.49
CA TYR A 34 -6.83 -5.93 -23.42
C TYR A 34 -5.81 -4.94 -22.80
N ALA A 35 -5.72 -4.85 -21.47
CA ALA A 35 -4.88 -3.86 -20.79
C ALA A 35 -3.41 -3.92 -21.24
N SER A 36 -2.78 -5.09 -21.17
CA SER A 36 -1.36 -5.23 -21.53
C SER A 36 -1.09 -4.96 -23.02
N LEU A 37 -2.03 -5.30 -23.90
CA LEU A 37 -1.91 -5.02 -25.33
C LEU A 37 -2.00 -3.51 -25.59
N LEU A 38 -2.97 -2.83 -24.97
CA LEU A 38 -3.14 -1.38 -25.09
C LEU A 38 -1.95 -0.64 -24.48
N GLU A 39 -1.50 -0.99 -23.28
CA GLU A 39 -0.30 -0.42 -22.66
C GLU A 39 0.94 -0.58 -23.54
N SER A 40 1.15 -1.77 -24.12
CA SER A 40 2.30 -1.99 -25.00
C SER A 40 2.25 -1.10 -26.25
N VAL A 41 1.09 -0.96 -26.90
CA VAL A 41 0.97 -0.20 -28.15
C VAL A 41 1.00 1.31 -27.89
N PHE A 42 0.36 1.77 -26.83
CA PHE A 42 0.25 3.20 -26.52
C PHE A 42 1.55 3.77 -25.93
N THR A 43 2.32 2.97 -25.17
CA THR A 43 3.49 3.46 -24.44
C THR A 43 4.84 3.07 -25.06
N ARG A 44 4.95 2.03 -25.89
CA ARG A 44 6.26 1.62 -26.46
C ARG A 44 6.60 2.22 -27.82
N ASN A 45 5.59 2.70 -28.55
CA ASN A 45 5.77 3.25 -29.89
C ASN A 45 5.63 4.77 -29.83
N GLU A 46 6.49 5.53 -30.52
CA GLU A 46 6.31 6.98 -30.65
C GLU A 46 5.18 7.31 -31.64
N PRO A 47 4.34 8.33 -31.37
CA PRO A 47 4.27 9.11 -30.14
C PRO A 47 3.64 8.30 -29.00
N GLU A 48 4.16 8.49 -27.78
CA GLU A 48 3.58 7.88 -26.58
C GLU A 48 2.28 8.59 -26.19
N LEU A 49 1.27 7.82 -25.85
CA LEU A 49 0.00 8.32 -25.35
C LEU A 49 -0.27 7.71 -23.97
N PRO A 50 -0.65 8.53 -22.96
CA PRO A 50 -0.98 8.00 -21.64
C PRO A 50 -2.21 7.11 -21.75
N VAL A 51 -2.12 5.89 -21.21
CA VAL A 51 -3.25 4.96 -21.09
C VAL A 51 -3.35 4.49 -19.65
N SER A 52 -4.56 4.40 -19.14
CA SER A 52 -4.82 3.90 -17.79
C SER A 52 -6.13 3.15 -17.76
N LYS A 53 -6.10 1.97 -17.14
CA LYS A 53 -7.30 1.17 -16.92
C LYS A 53 -8.12 1.78 -15.78
N ILE A 54 -9.42 1.96 -16.02
CA ILE A 54 -10.35 2.38 -14.98
C ILE A 54 -10.81 1.13 -14.21
N TYR A 55 -10.40 1.02 -12.95
CA TYR A 55 -10.89 -0.01 -12.04
C TYR A 55 -12.21 0.42 -11.41
N GLY A 56 -13.21 -0.47 -11.45
CA GLY A 56 -14.46 -0.28 -10.71
C GLY A 56 -14.25 -0.43 -9.20
N LYS A 57 -15.03 0.29 -8.38
CA LYS A 57 -14.98 0.18 -6.91
C LYS A 57 -15.10 -1.26 -6.39
N GLN A 58 -15.89 -2.10 -7.06
CA GLN A 58 -16.13 -3.49 -6.67
C GLN A 58 -14.85 -4.34 -6.66
N GLN A 59 -13.98 -4.17 -7.66
CA GLN A 59 -12.74 -4.95 -7.76
C GLN A 59 -11.74 -4.60 -6.65
N ALA A 60 -11.69 -3.33 -6.22
CA ALA A 60 -10.87 -2.92 -5.09
C ALA A 60 -11.36 -3.49 -3.76
N GLU A 61 -12.69 -3.59 -3.55
CA GLU A 61 -13.29 -4.18 -2.35
C GLU A 61 -13.08 -5.70 -2.28
N GLU A 62 -13.24 -6.41 -3.40
CA GLU A 62 -12.97 -7.86 -3.50
C GLU A 62 -11.51 -8.17 -3.19
N HIS A 63 -10.57 -7.37 -3.70
CA HIS A 63 -9.14 -7.54 -3.44
C HIS A 63 -8.80 -7.39 -1.95
N VAL A 64 -9.40 -6.41 -1.26
CA VAL A 64 -9.19 -6.22 0.19
C VAL A 64 -9.67 -7.42 1.01
N MET A 65 -10.82 -8.01 0.65
CA MET A 65 -11.34 -9.19 1.34
C MET A 65 -10.39 -10.38 1.22
N VAL A 66 -9.85 -10.63 0.02
CA VAL A 66 -8.89 -11.72 -0.21
C VAL A 66 -7.61 -11.49 0.59
N SER A 67 -7.03 -10.28 0.53
CA SER A 67 -5.84 -9.94 1.31
C SER A 67 -6.06 -10.07 2.82
N LEU A 68 -7.27 -9.76 3.31
CA LEU A 68 -7.61 -9.95 4.73
C LEU A 68 -7.61 -11.43 5.11
N LEU A 69 -8.15 -12.30 4.26
CA LEU A 69 -8.10 -13.75 4.48
C LEU A 69 -6.66 -14.26 4.51
N ASP A 70 -5.77 -13.74 3.67
CA ASP A 70 -4.35 -14.09 3.68
C ASP A 70 -3.64 -13.65 4.96
N VAL A 71 -3.97 -12.46 5.50
CA VAL A 71 -3.51 -12.01 6.82
C VAL A 71 -3.95 -12.99 7.91
N LEU A 72 -5.22 -13.39 7.90
CA LEU A 72 -5.75 -14.34 8.89
C LEU A 72 -5.08 -15.71 8.78
N ASN A 73 -4.94 -16.24 7.56
CA ASN A 73 -4.32 -17.54 7.28
C ASN A 73 -2.82 -17.56 7.59
N SER A 74 -2.12 -16.44 7.39
CA SER A 74 -0.70 -16.30 7.73
C SER A 74 -0.45 -16.25 9.25
N SER A 75 -1.51 -16.14 10.06
CA SER A 75 -1.45 -15.79 11.47
C SER A 75 -0.84 -14.40 11.69
N PHE A 76 -1.29 -13.40 10.93
CA PHE A 76 -0.82 -12.02 11.02
C PHE A 76 0.71 -11.94 10.83
N LYS A 77 1.25 -12.48 9.75
CA LYS A 77 2.67 -12.23 9.43
C LYS A 77 2.89 -10.74 9.11
N PRO A 78 4.01 -10.13 9.53
CA PRO A 78 4.41 -8.77 9.17
C PRO A 78 4.19 -8.41 7.70
N SER A 79 4.70 -9.24 6.78
CA SER A 79 4.61 -8.99 5.35
C SER A 79 3.17 -8.93 4.84
N SER A 80 2.29 -9.85 5.29
CA SER A 80 0.88 -9.86 4.90
C SER A 80 0.12 -8.67 5.48
N VAL A 81 0.49 -8.22 6.68
CA VAL A 81 -0.11 -7.02 7.30
C VAL A 81 0.33 -5.75 6.55
N LEU A 82 1.60 -5.63 6.19
CA LEU A 82 2.11 -4.53 5.36
C LEU A 82 1.46 -4.50 3.98
N GLU A 83 1.23 -5.66 3.37
CA GLU A 83 0.58 -5.79 2.08
C GLU A 83 -0.87 -5.27 2.09
N ILE A 84 -1.67 -5.66 3.10
CA ILE A 84 -3.05 -5.13 3.22
C ILE A 84 -3.07 -3.63 3.54
N MET A 85 -2.12 -3.12 4.33
CA MET A 85 -2.03 -1.69 4.64
C MET A 85 -1.71 -0.85 3.40
N ASN A 86 -0.96 -1.40 2.44
CA ASN A 86 -0.64 -0.75 1.17
C ASN A 86 -1.82 -0.63 0.19
N LEU A 87 -2.93 -1.35 0.43
CA LEU A 87 -4.11 -1.26 -0.44
C LEU A 87 -4.77 0.11 -0.29
N LEU A 88 -5.08 0.75 -1.43
CA LEU A 88 -5.66 2.10 -1.47
C LEU A 88 -6.92 2.27 -0.59
N PRO A 89 -7.89 1.32 -0.55
CA PRO A 89 -9.04 1.43 0.35
C PRO A 89 -8.64 1.45 1.84
N VAL A 90 -7.60 0.72 2.22
CA VAL A 90 -7.09 0.64 3.59
C VAL A 90 -6.32 1.91 3.94
N LYS A 91 -5.39 2.35 3.08
CA LYS A 91 -4.70 3.65 3.22
C LYS A 91 -5.68 4.80 3.44
N ARG A 92 -6.76 4.84 2.66
CA ARG A 92 -7.81 5.88 2.80
C ARG A 92 -8.62 5.74 4.08
N SER A 93 -8.94 4.52 4.51
CA SER A 93 -9.72 4.27 5.73
C SER A 93 -8.95 4.67 6.99
N PHE A 94 -7.65 4.38 7.03
CA PHE A 94 -6.77 4.67 8.17
C PHE A 94 -5.96 5.96 8.01
N ARG A 95 -6.09 6.64 6.86
CA ARG A 95 -5.39 7.89 6.50
C ARG A 95 -3.87 7.79 6.50
N PHE A 96 -3.33 6.62 6.14
CA PHE A 96 -1.89 6.45 5.95
C PHE A 96 -1.39 7.18 4.71
N THR A 97 -0.30 7.93 4.84
CA THR A 97 0.54 8.35 3.71
C THR A 97 1.52 7.24 3.32
N GLU A 98 2.24 7.40 2.21
CA GLU A 98 3.33 6.48 1.87
C GLU A 98 4.47 6.58 2.92
N GLU A 99 4.78 7.79 3.40
CA GLU A 99 5.82 7.98 4.42
C GLU A 99 5.46 7.26 5.73
N ASP A 100 4.18 7.28 6.13
CA ASP A 100 3.72 6.54 7.31
C ASP A 100 3.96 5.03 7.17
N LEU A 101 3.79 4.48 5.96
CA LEU A 101 3.96 3.05 5.71
C LEU A 101 5.44 2.65 5.72
N ASP A 102 6.33 3.49 5.20
CA ASP A 102 7.78 3.29 5.26
C ASP A 102 8.25 3.22 6.73
N VAL A 103 7.77 4.15 7.57
CA VAL A 103 8.07 4.18 9.01
C VAL A 103 7.52 2.93 9.71
N LEU A 104 6.29 2.54 9.40
CA LEU A 104 5.69 1.32 9.97
C LEU A 104 6.46 0.06 9.58
N GLU A 105 6.94 -0.04 8.34
CA GLU A 105 7.76 -1.15 7.90
C GLU A 105 9.06 -1.26 8.71
N GLU A 106 9.75 -0.14 8.93
CA GLU A 106 10.96 -0.10 9.75
C GLU A 106 10.67 -0.52 11.21
N TRP A 107 9.64 0.06 11.84
CA TRP A 107 9.26 -0.25 13.21
C TRP A 107 8.84 -1.71 13.40
N ILE A 108 8.14 -2.28 12.43
CA ILE A 108 7.76 -3.70 12.44
C ILE A 108 9.01 -4.58 12.32
N GLY A 109 9.95 -4.21 11.43
CA GLY A 109 11.23 -4.88 11.28
C GLY A 109 12.03 -4.91 12.59
N ASN A 110 12.13 -3.76 13.26
CA ASN A 110 12.94 -3.60 14.47
C ASN A 110 12.29 -4.18 15.73
N SER A 111 10.96 -4.27 15.79
CA SER A 111 10.23 -4.78 16.96
C SER A 111 10.25 -6.32 17.10
N HIS A 112 10.91 -7.04 16.18
CA HIS A 112 11.05 -8.50 16.16
C HIS A 112 9.69 -9.24 16.21
N VAL A 113 8.68 -8.67 15.54
CA VAL A 113 7.36 -9.29 15.36
C VAL A 113 7.47 -10.37 14.27
N HIS A 114 6.93 -11.56 14.53
CA HIS A 114 6.95 -12.66 13.56
C HIS A 114 5.57 -13.17 13.18
N ARG A 115 4.64 -13.22 14.14
CA ARG A 115 3.24 -13.61 13.92
C ARG A 115 2.40 -13.49 15.18
N GLY A 116 1.09 -13.47 15.00
CA GLY A 116 0.10 -13.65 16.04
C GLY A 116 -0.16 -12.38 16.83
N ILE A 117 -1.43 -12.19 17.22
CA ILE A 117 -1.86 -10.99 17.95
C ILE A 117 -1.36 -10.99 19.41
N GLY A 118 -1.02 -12.16 19.98
CA GLY A 118 -0.48 -12.27 21.35
C GLY A 118 -1.51 -12.59 22.44
N ALA A 119 -2.61 -13.26 22.08
CA ALA A 119 -3.67 -13.68 23.02
C ALA A 119 -3.51 -15.13 23.54
N THR A 120 -2.83 -16.03 22.82
CA THR A 120 -2.82 -17.47 23.12
C THR A 120 -1.49 -18.16 22.83
N PHE A 121 -0.89 -17.90 21.67
CA PHE A 121 0.36 -18.52 21.20
C PHE A 121 1.41 -17.45 20.89
N ASN A 122 2.68 -17.73 21.22
CA ASN A 122 3.85 -16.91 20.88
C ASN A 122 3.78 -15.44 21.33
N THR A 123 3.58 -15.19 22.62
CA THR A 123 3.48 -13.84 23.20
C THR A 123 4.75 -13.02 23.01
N ILE A 124 5.92 -13.65 22.93
CA ILE A 124 7.24 -13.00 22.88
C ILE A 124 7.51 -12.33 21.52
N HIS A 125 7.04 -12.93 20.41
CA HIS A 125 7.22 -12.40 19.05
C HIS A 125 5.89 -11.95 18.40
N SER A 126 4.94 -11.54 19.25
CA SER A 126 3.59 -11.13 18.85
C SER A 126 3.48 -9.65 18.53
N TRP A 127 2.44 -9.28 17.78
CA TRP A 127 2.07 -7.88 17.53
C TRP A 127 1.85 -7.10 18.82
N LYS A 128 1.16 -7.68 19.81
CA LYS A 128 0.95 -7.01 21.10
C LYS A 128 2.27 -6.66 21.79
N LYS A 129 3.27 -7.55 21.74
CA LYS A 129 4.60 -7.26 22.28
C LYS A 129 5.26 -6.14 21.48
N GLY A 130 5.27 -6.23 20.14
CA GLY A 130 5.92 -5.23 19.28
C GLY A 130 5.35 -3.84 19.49
N VAL A 131 4.01 -3.72 19.44
CA VAL A 131 3.31 -2.46 19.72
C VAL A 131 3.59 -1.95 21.13
N SER A 132 3.60 -2.83 22.14
CA SER A 132 3.95 -2.43 23.51
C SER A 132 5.37 -1.91 23.62
N GLN A 133 6.32 -2.48 22.87
CA GLN A 133 7.71 -2.02 22.83
C GLN A 133 7.83 -0.64 22.19
N LEU A 134 7.15 -0.41 21.05
CA LEU A 134 7.11 0.89 20.38
C LEU A 134 6.51 1.99 21.27
N LEU A 135 5.35 1.70 21.89
CA LEU A 135 4.70 2.63 22.82
C LEU A 135 5.53 2.90 24.09
N SER A 136 6.31 1.92 24.55
CA SER A 136 7.22 2.11 25.68
C SER A 136 8.43 2.96 25.28
N GLY A 137 8.99 2.76 24.08
CA GLY A 137 10.02 3.62 23.51
C GLY A 137 9.55 5.07 23.38
N PHE A 138 8.31 5.28 22.94
CA PHE A 138 7.67 6.60 22.87
C PHE A 138 7.55 7.29 24.25
N SER A 139 7.31 6.53 25.31
CA SER A 139 7.09 7.08 26.67
C SER A 139 8.39 7.36 27.43
N MET A 140 9.54 6.88 26.96
CA MET A 140 10.82 6.96 27.66
C MET A 140 11.75 7.96 26.98
N GLN A 141 12.20 8.99 27.72
CA GLN A 141 13.23 9.91 27.24
C GLN A 141 14.56 9.16 27.02
N PRO A 142 15.39 9.56 26.02
CA PRO A 142 16.61 8.85 25.62
C PRO A 142 17.60 8.54 26.76
N ASP A 143 17.64 9.39 27.80
CA ASP A 143 18.58 9.29 28.92
C ASP A 143 18.16 8.32 30.03
N SER A 144 17.06 7.59 29.86
CA SER A 144 16.57 6.68 30.89
C SER A 144 16.20 5.32 30.31
N LEU A 145 17.16 4.63 29.70
CA LEU A 145 17.08 3.20 29.38
C LEU A 145 17.07 2.36 30.67
N GLN A 146 16.02 2.47 31.48
CA GLN A 146 15.73 1.52 32.54
C GLN A 146 14.77 0.47 32.01
N LEU A 147 15.21 -0.79 32.09
CA LEU A 147 14.48 -1.98 31.69
C LEU A 147 13.10 -2.02 32.38
N TYR A 148 12.03 -1.61 31.70
CA TYR A 148 10.68 -1.76 32.22
C TYR A 148 10.11 -3.11 31.76
N LYS A 149 9.85 -4.02 32.70
CA LYS A 149 9.15 -5.30 32.47
C LYS A 149 9.72 -6.16 31.32
N HIS A 150 11.05 -6.26 31.23
CA HIS A 150 11.76 -7.09 30.23
C HIS A 150 11.59 -6.65 28.76
N LEU A 151 11.08 -5.43 28.51
CA LEU A 151 11.07 -4.82 27.18
C LEU A 151 12.24 -3.83 27.11
N VAL A 152 13.13 -4.03 26.14
CA VAL A 152 14.15 -3.03 25.82
C VAL A 152 13.47 -1.95 24.96
N PRO A 153 13.43 -0.69 25.40
CA PRO A 153 12.90 0.40 24.57
C PRO A 153 13.83 0.58 23.37
N GLU A 154 13.27 0.68 22.16
CA GLU A 154 14.06 1.13 21.02
C GLU A 154 14.27 2.65 21.12
N SER A 155 15.53 3.07 21.16
CA SER A 155 15.94 4.46 21.06
C SER A 155 16.05 4.83 19.58
N GLY A 156 15.04 5.54 19.05
CA GLY A 156 15.06 5.96 17.64
C GLY A 156 13.89 6.80 17.15
N ILE A 157 12.76 6.86 17.88
CA ILE A 157 11.58 7.60 17.42
C ILE A 157 11.82 9.10 17.68
N ASP A 158 12.23 9.82 16.64
CA ASP A 158 12.33 11.29 16.67
C ASP A 158 10.93 11.91 16.68
N SER A 159 10.81 13.07 17.33
CA SER A 159 9.55 13.74 17.68
C SER A 159 8.59 14.01 16.50
N SER A 160 9.08 13.97 15.25
CA SER A 160 8.29 14.16 14.03
C SER A 160 7.50 12.92 13.57
N GLU A 161 7.87 11.71 13.99
CA GLU A 161 7.21 10.44 13.58
C GLU A 161 6.06 10.04 14.54
N SER A 162 5.83 10.85 15.59
CA SER A 162 4.92 10.58 16.71
C SER A 162 3.43 10.50 16.35
N MET A 163 3.03 11.02 15.18
CA MET A 163 1.62 11.12 14.80
C MET A 163 1.00 9.78 14.36
N VAL A 164 1.82 8.83 13.87
CA VAL A 164 1.36 7.55 13.31
C VAL A 164 0.79 6.60 14.38
N LEU A 165 1.25 6.72 15.63
CA LEU A 165 0.80 5.87 16.75
C LEU A 165 -0.48 6.37 17.45
N ALA A 166 -0.93 7.59 17.16
CA ALA A 166 -2.01 8.26 17.89
C ALA A 166 -3.38 8.27 17.16
N ALA A 167 -3.45 7.70 15.96
CA ALA A 167 -4.68 7.54 15.17
C ALA A 167 -5.36 6.19 15.44
#